data_AF-A0A9W3JA83-F1
#
_entry.id   AF-A0A9W3JA83-F1
#
_cell.length_a   1.000
_cell.length_b   1.000
_cell.length_c   1.000
_cell.angle_alpha   90.00
_cell.angle_beta   90.00
_cell.angle_gamma   90.00
#
_symmetry.space_group_name_H-M   'P 1'
#
loop_
_entity.id
_entity.type
_entity.pdbx_description
1 polymer ?
#
loop_
_entity_poly.entity_id
_entity_poly.type
_entity_poly.pdbx_seq_one_letter_code
_entity_poly.pdbx_strand_id
1 'polypeptide(L)'
;MWKDTLLEVEKTMKSFNLKLNKPAKDTEVQRLRERVKESFNIDLPNEYEEFLRIVNGFEFDGLIIYGVDPSLLETERDETVYGLLENNKIWYENEWQQEYLFLGDSDIAWFCKNISEGTYLELDKPSGTVMETYNDFNTMLEEALKPTLL
;
A
#
# COMPACT_ATOMS: atom_id res chain seq x y z
N MET A 1 6.29 -13.07 9.27
CA MET A 1 6.69 -12.63 7.92
C MET A 1 5.42 -12.33 7.15
N TRP A 2 5.23 -11.09 6.66
CA TRP A 2 4.00 -10.67 5.99
C TRP A 2 3.48 -11.62 4.90
N LYS A 3 4.35 -12.36 4.20
CA LYS A 3 3.94 -13.35 3.18
C LYS A 3 3.13 -14.50 3.77
N ASP A 4 3.51 -14.99 4.95
CA ASP A 4 2.78 -16.06 5.63
C ASP A 4 1.43 -15.52 6.13
N THR A 5 1.42 -14.31 6.69
CA THR A 5 0.18 -13.60 7.07
C THR A 5 -0.74 -13.38 5.87
N LEU A 6 -0.18 -12.99 4.72
CA LEU A 6 -0.95 -12.82 3.47
C LEU A 6 -1.55 -14.14 2.98
N LEU A 7 -0.86 -15.27 3.14
CA LEU A 7 -1.42 -16.59 2.81
C LEU A 7 -2.57 -16.97 3.74
N GLU A 8 -2.55 -16.54 4.99
CA GLU A 8 -3.68 -16.69 5.91
C GLU A 8 -4.85 -15.79 5.49
N VAL A 9 -4.58 -14.54 5.14
CA VAL A 9 -5.60 -13.61 4.62
C VAL A 9 -6.23 -14.17 3.35
N GLU A 10 -5.44 -14.71 2.42
CA GLU A 10 -5.94 -15.33 1.19
C GLU A 10 -6.89 -16.51 1.48
N LYS A 11 -6.59 -17.34 2.50
CA LYS A 11 -7.49 -18.44 2.90
C LYS A 11 -8.81 -17.90 3.43
N THR A 12 -8.76 -16.85 4.24
CA THR A 12 -9.96 -16.18 4.77
C THR A 12 -10.77 -15.57 3.61
N MET A 13 -10.15 -14.82 2.70
CA MET A 13 -10.78 -14.26 1.50
C MET A 13 -11.49 -15.34 0.66
N LYS A 14 -10.83 -16.49 0.45
CA LYS A 14 -11.40 -17.62 -0.30
C LYS A 14 -12.69 -18.16 0.32
N SER A 15 -12.83 -18.12 1.65
CA SER A 15 -14.07 -18.52 2.33
C SER A 15 -15.26 -17.62 1.99
N PHE A 16 -15.00 -16.39 1.53
CA PHE A 16 -15.98 -15.42 1.05
C PHE A 16 -16.07 -15.36 -0.49
N ASN A 17 -15.47 -16.32 -1.21
CA ASN A 17 -15.31 -16.30 -2.68
C ASN A 17 -14.54 -15.09 -3.22
N LEU A 18 -13.71 -14.46 -2.38
CA LEU A 18 -12.78 -13.41 -2.77
C LEU A 18 -11.41 -14.04 -3.11
N LYS A 19 -10.56 -13.26 -3.78
CA LYS A 19 -9.20 -13.66 -4.16
C LYS A 19 -8.27 -12.45 -4.08
N LEU A 20 -6.99 -12.69 -3.87
CA LEU A 20 -5.98 -11.66 -4.01
C LEU A 20 -5.88 -11.19 -5.47
N ASN A 21 -5.48 -9.94 -5.63
CA ASN A 21 -5.18 -9.36 -6.93
C ASN A 21 -3.98 -10.06 -7.57
N LYS A 22 -3.97 -10.15 -8.90
CA LYS A 22 -2.81 -10.66 -9.63
C LYS A 22 -1.58 -9.77 -9.39
N PRO A 23 -0.38 -10.35 -9.38
CA PRO A 23 0.89 -9.61 -9.41
C PRO A 23 0.92 -8.47 -10.44
N ALA A 24 1.61 -7.39 -10.10
CA ALA A 24 2.06 -6.41 -11.07
C ALA A 24 3.24 -6.97 -11.87
N LYS A 25 3.31 -6.67 -13.17
CA LYS A 25 4.47 -6.99 -14.01
C LYS A 25 5.63 -6.06 -13.68
N ASP A 26 6.86 -6.52 -13.92
CA ASP A 26 8.05 -5.69 -13.70
C ASP A 26 8.02 -4.36 -14.46
N THR A 27 7.47 -4.36 -15.68
CA THR A 27 7.27 -3.16 -16.50
C THR A 27 6.26 -2.19 -15.91
N GLU A 28 5.20 -2.68 -15.27
CA GLU A 28 4.18 -1.86 -14.60
C GLU A 28 4.75 -1.25 -13.31
N VAL A 29 5.50 -2.04 -12.53
CA VAL A 29 6.21 -1.56 -11.33
C VAL A 29 7.28 -0.54 -11.70
N GLN A 30 8.02 -0.75 -12.80
CA GLN A 30 8.99 0.22 -13.30
C GLN A 30 8.33 1.55 -13.68
N ARG A 31 7.19 1.51 -14.39
CA ARG A 31 6.42 2.71 -14.72
C ARG A 31 5.94 3.42 -13.45
N LEU A 32 5.45 2.68 -12.46
CA LEU A 32 5.04 3.27 -11.18
C LEU A 32 6.21 3.99 -10.51
N ARG A 33 7.37 3.35 -10.41
CA ARG A 33 8.60 3.94 -9.85
C ARG A 33 8.97 5.25 -10.55
N GLU A 34 8.98 5.26 -11.88
CA GLU A 34 9.29 6.45 -12.68
C GLU A 34 8.28 7.57 -12.38
N ARG A 35 6.98 7.26 -12.36
CA ARG A 35 5.93 8.25 -12.11
C ARG A 35 5.91 8.79 -10.69
N VAL A 36 6.22 7.97 -9.68
CA VAL A 36 6.38 8.41 -8.29
C VAL A 36 7.57 9.36 -8.18
N LYS A 37 8.68 9.04 -8.84
CA LYS A 37 9.86 9.91 -8.87
C LYS A 37 9.55 11.24 -9.56
N GLU A 38 8.87 11.22 -10.70
CA GLU A 38 8.48 12.43 -11.43
C GLU A 38 7.48 13.30 -10.65
N SER A 39 6.49 12.67 -10.00
CA SER A 39 5.39 13.39 -9.35
C SER A 39 5.77 13.94 -7.98
N PHE A 40 6.55 13.18 -7.22
CA PHE A 40 6.80 13.48 -5.80
C PHE A 40 8.30 13.60 -5.46
N ASN A 41 9.20 13.30 -6.40
CA ASN A 41 10.65 13.22 -6.16
C ASN A 41 11.06 12.18 -5.08
N ILE A 42 10.25 11.14 -4.93
CA ILE A 42 10.46 10.05 -3.95
C ILE A 42 10.93 8.79 -4.67
N ASP A 43 11.88 8.07 -4.08
CA ASP A 43 12.24 6.72 -4.54
C ASP A 43 11.31 5.71 -3.88
N LEU A 44 10.71 4.83 -4.70
CA LEU A 44 9.78 3.82 -4.23
C LEU A 44 10.53 2.76 -3.39
N PRO A 45 10.03 2.36 -2.21
CA PRO A 45 10.70 1.33 -1.40
C PRO A 45 10.76 -0.02 -2.11
N ASN A 46 11.92 -0.68 -2.05
CA ASN A 46 12.13 -1.97 -2.71
C ASN A 46 11.19 -3.06 -2.17
N GLU A 47 10.93 -3.05 -0.86
CA GLU A 47 10.04 -3.97 -0.17
C GLU A 47 8.58 -3.79 -0.63
N TYR A 48 8.16 -2.55 -0.85
CA TYR A 48 6.84 -2.26 -1.41
C TYR A 48 6.73 -2.75 -2.86
N GLU A 49 7.77 -2.57 -3.67
CA GLU A 49 7.79 -3.13 -5.01
C GLU A 49 7.77 -4.67 -5.02
N GLU A 50 8.44 -5.32 -4.07
CA GLU A 50 8.36 -6.78 -3.90
C GLU A 50 6.93 -7.21 -3.61
N PHE A 51 6.23 -6.49 -2.73
CA PHE A 51 4.81 -6.70 -2.47
C PHE A 51 3.99 -6.59 -3.75
N LEU A 52 4.16 -5.54 -4.55
CA LEU A 52 3.42 -5.36 -5.82
C LEU A 52 3.64 -6.51 -6.82
N ARG A 53 4.85 -7.08 -6.85
CA ARG A 53 5.17 -8.27 -7.69
C ARG A 53 4.59 -9.57 -7.16
N ILE A 54 4.07 -9.58 -5.94
CA ILE A 54 3.37 -10.73 -5.34
C ILE A 54 1.85 -10.53 -5.41
N VAL A 55 1.38 -9.32 -5.16
CA VAL A 55 -0.03 -8.91 -5.19
C VAL A 55 -0.11 -7.42 -5.51
N ASN A 56 -0.82 -7.03 -6.56
CA ASN A 56 -0.89 -5.63 -6.99
C ASN A 56 -1.87 -4.80 -6.15
N GLY A 57 -1.51 -4.52 -4.90
CA GLY A 57 -2.42 -3.94 -3.91
C GLY A 57 -3.60 -4.89 -3.60
N PHE A 58 -4.35 -4.61 -2.54
CA PHE A 58 -5.60 -5.31 -2.26
C PHE A 58 -6.46 -4.52 -1.27
N GLU A 59 -7.72 -4.91 -1.20
CA GLU A 59 -8.70 -4.46 -0.21
C GLU A 59 -9.27 -5.70 0.48
N PHE A 60 -9.24 -5.73 1.81
CA PHE A 60 -9.94 -6.74 2.60
C PHE A 60 -10.20 -6.24 4.01
N ASP A 61 -11.44 -6.40 4.49
CA ASP A 61 -11.86 -6.07 5.85
C ASP A 61 -11.46 -4.65 6.29
N GLY A 62 -11.75 -3.67 5.44
CA GLY A 62 -11.44 -2.25 5.69
C GLY A 62 -9.97 -1.87 5.50
N LEU A 63 -9.04 -2.83 5.36
CA LEU A 63 -7.65 -2.56 5.00
C LEU A 63 -7.49 -2.43 3.49
N ILE A 64 -6.83 -1.35 3.07
CA ILE A 64 -6.43 -1.11 1.69
C ILE A 64 -4.91 -0.93 1.66
N ILE A 65 -4.21 -1.77 0.89
CA ILE A 65 -2.82 -1.52 0.50
C ILE A 65 -2.81 -1.12 -0.97
N TYR A 66 -2.21 0.02 -1.27
CA TYR A 66 -2.23 0.57 -2.62
C TYR A 66 -1.45 -0.29 -3.60
N GLY A 67 -1.84 -0.20 -4.86
CA GLY A 67 -1.24 -0.91 -5.99
C GLY A 67 -0.68 0.05 -7.04
N VAL A 68 -0.27 -0.53 -8.17
CA VAL A 68 0.01 0.22 -9.39
C VAL A 68 -1.29 0.86 -9.90
N ASP A 69 -1.26 2.17 -10.10
CA ASP A 69 -2.38 2.93 -10.64
C ASP A 69 -2.91 2.30 -11.94
N PRO A 70 -4.25 2.17 -12.11
CA PRO A 70 -4.84 1.54 -13.30
C PRO A 70 -4.35 2.09 -14.63
N SER A 71 -4.07 3.41 -14.68
CA SER A 71 -3.53 4.09 -15.86
C SER A 71 -2.11 3.67 -16.27
N LEU A 72 -1.38 2.94 -15.41
CA LEU A 72 -0.02 2.45 -15.66
C LEU A 72 0.03 0.96 -16.02
N LEU A 73 -1.09 0.25 -15.88
CA LEU A 73 -1.20 -1.17 -16.22
C LEU A 73 -1.10 -1.39 -17.74
N GLU A 74 -0.56 -2.54 -18.14
CA GLU A 74 -0.45 -2.89 -19.56
C GLU A 74 -1.79 -3.34 -20.17
N THR A 75 -2.67 -3.86 -19.32
CA THR A 75 -3.98 -4.40 -19.68
C THR A 75 -4.96 -4.07 -18.57
N GLU A 76 -6.19 -3.73 -18.93
CA GLU A 76 -7.28 -3.63 -17.97
C GLU A 76 -7.46 -4.94 -17.20
N ARG A 77 -7.85 -4.81 -15.93
CA ARG A 77 -8.08 -5.93 -15.01
C ARG A 77 -9.45 -5.73 -14.37
N ASP A 78 -10.16 -6.82 -14.13
CA ASP A 78 -11.44 -6.81 -13.40
C ASP A 78 -11.25 -6.62 -11.88
N GLU A 79 -10.00 -6.55 -11.42
CA GLU A 79 -9.61 -6.43 -10.01
C GLU A 79 -9.65 -4.97 -9.57
N THR A 80 -10.28 -4.68 -8.43
CA THR A 80 -10.20 -3.36 -7.82
C THR A 80 -8.79 -3.13 -7.29
N VAL A 81 -8.13 -2.10 -7.80
CA VAL A 81 -6.82 -1.66 -7.34
C VAL A 81 -6.88 -0.17 -7.03
N TYR A 82 -6.62 0.18 -5.78
CA TYR A 82 -6.46 1.57 -5.36
C TYR A 82 -5.04 2.02 -5.72
N GLY A 83 -4.91 2.98 -6.64
CA GLY A 83 -3.62 3.43 -7.15
C GLY A 83 -2.82 4.25 -6.14
N LEU A 84 -1.51 3.99 -6.05
CA LEU A 84 -0.61 4.74 -5.16
C LEU A 84 -0.61 6.23 -5.48
N LEU A 85 -0.44 6.63 -6.75
CA LEU A 85 -0.36 8.04 -7.13
C LEU A 85 -1.68 8.76 -6.93
N GLU A 86 -2.78 8.14 -7.34
CA GLU A 86 -4.13 8.70 -7.20
C GLU A 86 -4.47 8.96 -5.73
N ASN A 87 -4.21 7.99 -4.83
CA ASN A 87 -4.50 8.17 -3.41
C ASN A 87 -3.56 9.18 -2.75
N ASN A 88 -2.25 9.16 -3.04
CA ASN A 88 -1.33 10.16 -2.49
C ASN A 88 -1.69 11.59 -2.92
N LYS A 89 -2.19 11.79 -4.15
CA LYS A 89 -2.67 13.12 -4.58
C LYS A 89 -3.85 13.62 -3.74
N ILE A 90 -4.76 12.73 -3.35
CA ILE A 90 -5.90 13.06 -2.47
C ILE A 90 -5.38 13.48 -1.10
N TRP A 91 -4.48 12.68 -0.49
CA TRP A 91 -3.91 13.04 0.81
C TRP A 91 -3.10 14.34 0.76
N TYR A 92 -2.35 14.57 -0.32
CA TYR A 92 -1.55 15.79 -0.50
C TYR A 92 -2.37 17.07 -0.73
N GLU A 93 -3.70 17.00 -0.84
CA GLU A 93 -4.56 18.18 -0.73
C GLU A 93 -4.37 18.89 0.63
N ASN A 94 -3.90 18.17 1.65
CA ASN A 94 -3.41 18.75 2.89
C ASN A 94 -1.88 18.86 2.90
N GLU A 95 -1.35 20.08 2.96
CA GLU A 95 0.08 20.34 2.78
C GLU A 95 0.98 19.59 3.76
N TRP A 96 0.57 19.44 5.03
CA TRP A 96 1.39 18.72 6.02
C TRP A 96 1.51 17.21 5.71
N GLN A 97 0.57 16.65 4.94
CA GLN A 97 0.60 15.24 4.57
C GLN A 97 1.66 14.95 3.51
N GLN A 98 2.21 15.97 2.84
CA GLN A 98 3.28 15.82 1.85
C GLN A 98 4.62 15.37 2.45
N GLU A 99 4.74 15.29 3.77
CA GLU A 99 5.88 14.70 4.48
C GLU A 99 5.91 13.16 4.41
N TYR A 100 4.81 12.54 3.98
CA TYR A 100 4.62 11.09 3.99
C TYR A 100 4.32 10.53 2.61
N LEU A 101 4.91 9.40 2.25
CA LEU A 101 4.39 8.55 1.17
C LEU A 101 3.38 7.58 1.76
N PHE A 102 2.10 7.74 1.45
CA PHE A 102 1.05 6.83 1.88
C PHE A 102 1.08 5.56 1.04
N LEU A 103 1.14 4.40 1.69
CA LEU A 103 1.25 3.08 1.06
C LEU A 103 -0.04 2.26 1.19
N GLY A 104 -0.94 2.71 2.07
CA GLY A 104 -2.25 2.14 2.30
C GLY A 104 -3.00 2.90 3.38
N ASP A 105 -4.24 2.53 3.59
CA ASP A 105 -5.06 3.06 4.67
C ASP A 105 -6.10 2.03 5.14
N SER A 106 -6.72 2.33 6.26
CA SER A 106 -7.90 1.64 6.75
C SER A 106 -8.99 2.64 7.12
N ASP A 107 -10.07 2.14 7.69
CA ASP A 107 -11.14 2.97 8.24
C ASP A 107 -10.63 3.99 9.26
N ILE A 108 -9.58 3.65 10.03
CA ILE A 108 -9.10 4.44 11.17
C ILE A 108 -7.62 4.82 11.12
N ALA A 109 -6.85 4.32 10.15
CA ALA A 109 -5.41 4.57 10.11
C ALA A 109 -4.88 4.80 8.70
N TRP A 110 -3.78 5.54 8.60
CA TRP A 110 -2.92 5.60 7.42
C TRP A 110 -1.64 4.81 7.66
N PHE A 111 -1.19 4.08 6.65
CA PHE A 111 0.09 3.37 6.65
C PHE A 111 1.03 4.06 5.66
N CYS A 112 2.13 4.61 6.17
CA CYS A 112 2.95 5.52 5.37
C CYS A 112 4.44 5.40 5.68
N LYS A 113 5.26 5.95 4.78
CA LYS A 113 6.68 6.16 4.99
C LYS A 113 6.93 7.65 5.21
N ASN A 114 7.57 8.02 6.31
CA ASN A 114 8.13 9.36 6.46
C ASN A 114 9.25 9.54 5.43
N ILE A 115 9.13 10.54 4.57
CA ILE A 115 10.06 10.75 3.45
C ILE A 115 11.42 11.19 3.98
N SER A 116 11.44 12.08 4.97
CA SER A 116 12.67 12.68 5.51
C SER A 116 13.46 11.71 6.40
N GLU A 117 12.77 10.97 7.27
CA GLU A 117 13.40 10.06 8.23
C GLU A 117 13.60 8.65 7.65
N GLY A 118 12.80 8.28 6.64
CA GLY A 118 12.80 6.93 6.08
C GLY A 118 12.09 5.87 6.93
N THR A 119 11.54 6.27 8.08
CA THR A 119 10.75 5.43 8.98
C THR A 119 9.37 5.13 8.42
N TYR A 120 8.76 4.03 8.86
CA TYR A 120 7.40 3.64 8.50
C TYR A 120 6.48 3.86 9.69
N LEU A 121 5.26 4.33 9.44
CA LEU A 121 4.36 4.81 10.46
C LEU A 121 2.94 4.34 10.21
N GLU A 122 2.27 4.00 11.30
CA GLU A 122 0.81 3.98 11.36
C GLU A 122 0.35 5.28 12.02
N LEU A 123 -0.50 6.02 11.32
CA LEU A 123 -1.04 7.30 11.79
C LEU A 123 -2.55 7.16 12.02
N ASP A 124 -3.05 7.74 13.09
CA ASP A 124 -4.50 7.90 13.31
C ASP A 124 -5.11 8.75 12.19
N LYS A 125 -6.19 8.24 11.60
CA LYS A 125 -7.04 8.95 10.66
C LYS A 125 -8.26 9.44 11.43
N PRO A 126 -8.48 10.76 11.59
CA PRO A 126 -8.03 11.84 10.70
C PRO A 126 -6.88 12.71 11.24
N SER A 127 -6.40 12.47 12.47
CA SER A 127 -5.56 13.45 13.18
C SER A 127 -4.11 13.52 12.71
N GLY A 128 -3.59 12.45 12.09
CA GLY A 128 -2.17 12.31 11.78
C GLY A 128 -1.30 11.97 12.99
N THR A 129 -1.90 11.66 14.14
CA THR A 129 -1.16 11.27 15.34
C THR A 129 -0.44 9.95 15.10
N VAL A 130 0.87 9.88 15.38
CA VAL A 130 1.62 8.63 15.29
C VAL A 130 1.08 7.63 16.31
N MET A 131 0.59 6.50 15.81
CA MET A 131 0.12 5.38 16.62
C MET A 131 1.25 4.37 16.83
N GLU A 132 1.95 4.02 15.75
CA GLU A 132 3.08 3.09 15.78
C GLU A 132 4.19 3.51 14.81
N THR A 133 5.40 3.04 15.07
CA THR A 133 6.58 3.26 14.23
C THR A 133 7.29 1.94 13.96
N TYR A 134 7.63 1.73 12.69
CA TYR A 134 8.25 0.51 12.18
C TYR A 134 9.58 0.84 11.49
N ASN A 135 10.52 -0.11 11.59
CA ASN A 135 11.84 0.03 10.97
C ASN A 135 11.82 -0.21 9.46
N ASP A 136 10.81 -0.94 8.95
CA ASP A 136 10.71 -1.34 7.56
C ASP A 136 9.25 -1.57 7.13
N PHE A 137 9.03 -1.54 5.81
CA PHE A 137 7.72 -1.77 5.21
C PHE A 137 7.16 -3.16 5.50
N ASN A 138 8.01 -4.18 5.52
CA ASN A 138 7.60 -5.58 5.69
C ASN A 138 6.94 -5.80 7.06
N THR A 139 7.49 -5.18 8.10
CA THR A 139 6.96 -5.23 9.46
C THR A 139 5.65 -4.46 9.55
N MET A 140 5.59 -3.23 8.99
CA MET A 140 4.35 -2.45 8.96
C MET A 140 3.22 -3.20 8.24
N LEU A 141 3.52 -3.79 7.07
CA LEU A 141 2.55 -4.57 6.30
C LEU A 141 2.08 -5.80 7.09
N GLU A 142 2.98 -6.49 7.77
CA GLU A 142 2.61 -7.65 8.61
C GLU A 142 1.67 -7.25 9.74
N GLU A 143 1.96 -6.16 10.46
CA GLU A 143 1.07 -5.67 11.53
C GLU A 143 -0.27 -5.18 10.97
N ALA A 144 -0.27 -4.49 9.82
CA ALA A 144 -1.49 -4.03 9.17
C ALA A 144 -2.40 -5.20 8.73
N LEU A 145 -1.83 -6.34 8.31
CA LEU A 145 -2.58 -7.51 7.88
C LEU A 145 -3.27 -8.25 9.03
N LYS A 146 -2.66 -8.29 10.22
CA LYS A 146 -3.14 -9.12 11.34
C LYS A 146 -4.59 -8.84 11.77
N PRO A 147 -5.06 -7.58 11.88
CA PRO A 147 -6.44 -7.28 12.24
C PRO A 147 -7.48 -7.91 11.30
N THR A 148 -7.15 -8.08 10.02
CA THR A 148 -8.08 -8.64 9.01
C THR A 148 -8.35 -10.15 9.18
N LEU A 149 -7.67 -10.80 10.13
CA LEU A 149 -7.81 -12.23 10.44
C LEU A 149 -8.69 -12.50 11.66
N LEU A 150 -9.23 -11.46 12.30
CA LEU A 150 -9.94 -11.54 13.59
C LEU A 150 -11.44 -11.77 13.46
#